data_AF-A0A3Q8FF27-F1
#
_entry.id   AF-A0A3Q8FF27-F1
#
_cell.length_a   1.000
_cell.length_b   1.000
_cell.length_c   1.000
_cell.angle_alpha   90.00
_cell.angle_beta   90.00
_cell.angle_gamma   90.00
#
_symmetry.space_group_name_H-M   'P 1'
#
loop_
_entity.id
_entity.type
_entity.pdbx_description
1 polymer ?
#
loop_
_entity_poly.entity_id
_entity_poly.type
_entity_poly.pdbx_seq_one_letter_code
_entity_poly.pdbx_strand_id
1 'polypeptide(L)'
;MVSNLLPVLAGLVAALMAALVLWPLRRHGRRGFVLGVLALGVAGGCLYLLVGDPRAAQVQPAPSVTTLRDGVKALQQALQRDPQRADGWALLGRSQAELGDTRAAAEAFARAVALAPDDAGVLVEAAQARAQADAGKQFDDTAMDWLQQARRLAPDAERASWLLGIALRQRGRNAEAADVWSSLLPRLEPGAAQALQAQIAIAREAAGQAVDAPAAEAPALLQVRVQLPASLKQADWPASTQVFVLARAVGGPPMPVAARRLPLAGFPATVGLGDGDSPMPTAPLSAHAEVEVLARISRSGSANRSDGDLQSEVVRVTLPHDGVVELRFP
;
A
#
# COMPACT_ATOMS: atom_id res chain seq x y z
N MET A 1 -14.33 11.58 -5.93
CA MET A 1 -15.47 12.51 -6.14
C MET A 1 -15.27 13.69 -5.21
N VAL A 2 -14.48 14.68 -5.65
CA VAL A 2 -14.21 15.88 -4.85
C VAL A 2 -15.46 16.76 -4.88
N SER A 3 -15.89 17.17 -3.70
CA SER A 3 -17.17 17.79 -3.43
C SER A 3 -17.36 19.11 -4.18
N ASN A 4 -18.37 19.16 -5.06
CA ASN A 4 -18.87 20.39 -5.70
C ASN A 4 -19.53 21.38 -4.71
N LEU A 5 -19.51 21.12 -3.40
CA LEU A 5 -20.15 21.98 -2.39
C LEU A 5 -19.50 23.36 -2.29
N LEU A 6 -18.18 23.44 -2.39
CA LEU A 6 -17.43 24.68 -2.16
C LEU A 6 -17.76 25.80 -3.19
N PRO A 7 -17.77 25.55 -4.51
CA PRO A 7 -18.16 26.58 -5.48
C PRO A 7 -19.65 26.94 -5.39
N VAL A 8 -20.52 26.00 -5.04
CA VAL A 8 -21.96 26.24 -4.85
C VAL A 8 -22.21 27.17 -3.66
N LEU A 9 -21.51 26.93 -2.54
CA LEU A 9 -21.61 27.75 -1.33
C LEU A 9 -21.09 29.19 -1.58
N ALA A 10 -19.98 29.32 -2.30
CA ALA A 10 -19.45 30.61 -2.70
C ALA A 10 -20.43 31.39 -3.61
N GLY A 11 -21.06 30.71 -4.57
CA GLY A 11 -22.09 31.31 -5.43
C GLY A 11 -23.32 31.78 -4.66
N LEU A 12 -23.78 30.99 -3.68
CA LEU A 12 -24.92 31.35 -2.82
C LEU A 12 -24.63 32.57 -1.94
N VAL A 13 -23.44 32.64 -1.34
CA VAL A 13 -23.03 33.79 -0.51
C VAL A 13 -22.93 35.06 -1.37
N ALA A 14 -22.36 34.97 -2.57
CA ALA A 14 -22.27 36.11 -3.49
C ALA A 14 -23.67 36.60 -3.92
N ALA A 15 -24.59 35.68 -4.22
CA ALA A 15 -25.97 36.01 -4.58
C ALA A 15 -26.74 36.67 -3.42
N LEU A 16 -26.55 36.16 -2.19
CA LEU A 16 -27.16 36.73 -0.98
C LEU A 16 -26.64 38.15 -0.70
N MET A 17 -25.33 38.36 -0.83
CA MET A 17 -24.69 39.68 -0.65
C MET A 17 -25.17 40.66 -1.73
N ALA A 18 -25.23 40.24 -2.99
CA ALA A 18 -25.78 41.05 -4.08
C ALA A 18 -27.24 41.43 -3.82
N ALA A 19 -28.06 40.49 -3.36
CA ALA A 19 -29.46 40.74 -3.01
C ALA A 19 -29.57 41.77 -1.87
N LEU A 20 -28.78 41.62 -0.80
CA LEU A 20 -28.78 42.55 0.35
C LEU A 20 -28.35 43.97 -0.02
N VAL A 21 -27.32 44.11 -0.86
CA VAL A 21 -26.81 45.42 -1.32
C VAL A 21 -27.76 46.10 -2.30
N LEU A 22 -28.43 45.33 -3.16
CA LEU A 22 -29.31 45.87 -4.21
C LEU A 22 -30.78 46.02 -3.77
N TRP A 23 -31.21 45.38 -2.68
CA TRP A 23 -32.56 45.46 -2.14
C TRP A 23 -33.05 46.88 -1.80
N PRO A 24 -32.24 47.75 -1.16
CA PRO A 24 -32.65 49.12 -0.83
C PRO A 24 -32.83 50.00 -2.07
N LEU A 25 -32.08 49.73 -3.14
CA LEU A 25 -32.11 50.47 -4.40
C LEU A 25 -33.43 50.27 -5.17
N ARG A 26 -34.20 49.21 -4.89
CA ARG A 26 -35.54 49.02 -5.46
C ARG A 26 -36.53 50.13 -5.09
N ARG A 27 -36.34 50.77 -3.92
CA ARG A 27 -37.22 51.87 -3.45
C ARG A 27 -36.97 53.20 -4.18
N HIS A 28 -35.83 53.35 -4.86
CA HIS A 28 -35.43 54.56 -5.58
C HIS A 28 -35.79 54.54 -7.08
N GLY A 29 -36.62 53.58 -7.52
CA GLY A 29 -37.11 53.47 -8.88
C GLY A 29 -36.32 52.51 -9.77
N ARG A 30 -36.96 52.05 -10.85
CA ARG A 30 -36.47 50.95 -11.71
C ARG A 30 -35.11 51.23 -12.34
N ARG A 31 -34.77 52.50 -12.61
CA ARG A 31 -33.48 52.89 -13.21
C ARG A 31 -32.30 52.72 -12.26
N GLY A 32 -32.45 53.10 -10.98
CA GLY A 32 -31.39 52.96 -9.97
C GLY A 32 -31.05 51.51 -9.67
N PHE A 33 -32.06 50.63 -9.62
CA PHE A 33 -31.85 49.20 -9.46
C PHE A 33 -31.10 48.56 -10.64
N VAL A 34 -31.48 48.90 -11.88
CA VAL A 34 -30.81 48.39 -13.09
C VAL A 34 -29.35 48.86 -13.15
N LEU A 35 -29.08 50.13 -12.85
CA LEU A 35 -27.72 50.66 -12.78
C LEU A 35 -26.88 49.98 -11.69
N GLY A 36 -27.46 49.71 -10.52
CA GLY A 36 -26.78 49.00 -9.43
C GLY A 36 -26.40 47.57 -9.79
N VAL A 37 -27.31 46.82 -10.42
CA VAL A 37 -27.02 45.44 -10.91
C VAL A 37 -25.89 45.46 -11.93
N LEU A 38 -25.93 46.41 -12.87
CA LEU A 38 -24.94 46.51 -13.95
C LEU A 38 -23.56 46.92 -13.40
N ALA A 39 -23.52 47.86 -12.47
CA ALA A 39 -22.30 48.27 -11.78
C ALA A 39 -21.69 47.12 -10.97
N LEU A 40 -22.51 46.30 -10.30
CA LEU A 40 -22.02 45.14 -9.55
C LEU A 40 -21.45 44.06 -10.48
N GLY A 41 -22.09 43.80 -11.61
CA GLY A 41 -21.57 42.87 -12.62
C GLY A 41 -20.24 43.34 -13.22
N VAL A 42 -20.12 44.63 -13.54
CA VAL A 42 -18.87 45.22 -14.05
C VAL A 42 -17.77 45.19 -12.98
N ALA A 43 -18.08 45.57 -11.74
CA ALA A 43 -17.12 45.52 -10.63
C ALA A 43 -16.64 44.09 -10.35
N GLY A 44 -17.54 43.10 -10.38
CA GLY A 44 -17.20 41.69 -10.24
C GLY A 44 -16.32 41.19 -11.39
N GLY A 45 -16.63 41.58 -12.63
CA GLY A 45 -15.80 41.28 -13.80
C GLY A 45 -14.40 41.90 -13.71
N CYS A 46 -14.31 43.18 -13.33
CA CYS A 46 -13.03 43.87 -13.13
C CYS A 46 -12.21 43.24 -12.00
N LEU A 47 -12.84 42.88 -10.87
CA LEU A 47 -12.17 42.21 -9.76
C LEU A 47 -11.64 40.83 -10.18
N TYR A 48 -12.43 40.07 -10.94
CA TYR A 48 -12.00 38.79 -11.49
C TYR A 48 -10.82 38.94 -12.46
N LEU A 49 -10.78 40.02 -13.26
CA LEU A 49 -9.64 40.28 -14.14
C LEU A 49 -8.40 40.81 -13.40
N LEU A 50 -8.57 41.50 -12.27
CA LEU A 50 -7.47 42.01 -11.45
C LEU A 50 -6.84 40.95 -10.54
N VAL A 51 -7.66 40.05 -9.98
CA VAL A 51 -7.26 39.10 -8.93
C VAL A 51 -7.31 37.65 -9.41
N GLY A 52 -8.16 37.33 -10.38
CA GLY A 52 -8.31 35.98 -10.90
C GLY A 52 -7.30 35.66 -12.01
N ASP A 53 -7.08 34.37 -12.24
CA ASP A 53 -6.35 33.90 -13.43
C ASP A 53 -7.35 33.40 -14.47
N PRO A 54 -7.69 34.20 -15.50
CA PRO A 54 -8.62 33.77 -16.54
C PRO A 54 -8.09 32.57 -17.35
N ARG A 55 -6.79 32.25 -17.26
CA ARG A 55 -6.18 31.09 -17.93
C ARG A 55 -6.42 29.79 -17.17
N ALA A 56 -6.66 29.85 -15.86
CA ALA A 56 -7.02 28.66 -15.07
C ALA A 56 -8.39 28.07 -15.48
N ALA A 57 -9.25 28.88 -16.12
CA ALA A 57 -10.51 28.43 -16.70
C ALA A 57 -10.34 27.73 -18.08
N GLN A 58 -9.17 27.87 -18.71
CA GLN A 58 -8.85 27.12 -19.92
C GLN A 58 -8.25 25.78 -19.50
N VAL A 59 -9.05 24.72 -19.64
CA VAL A 59 -8.54 23.35 -19.56
C VAL A 59 -7.56 23.18 -20.73
N GLN A 60 -6.26 23.33 -20.46
CA GLN A 60 -5.26 22.99 -21.45
C GLN A 60 -5.38 21.49 -21.73
N PRO A 61 -5.56 21.08 -23.00
CA PRO A 61 -5.53 19.66 -23.32
C PRO A 61 -4.18 19.09 -22.87
N ALA A 62 -4.21 17.89 -22.28
CA ALA A 62 -2.98 17.19 -21.93
C ALA A 62 -2.03 17.22 -23.13
N PRO A 63 -0.72 17.48 -22.92
CA PRO A 63 0.23 17.61 -24.01
C PRO A 63 0.12 16.40 -24.93
N SER A 64 -0.15 16.66 -26.22
CA SER A 64 -0.27 15.60 -27.21
C SER A 64 1.09 14.92 -27.43
N VAL A 65 1.09 13.65 -27.84
CA VAL A 65 2.32 12.90 -28.16
C VAL A 65 3.22 13.67 -29.15
N THR A 66 2.61 14.44 -30.07
CA THR A 66 3.32 15.30 -31.02
C THR A 66 4.08 16.42 -30.30
N THR A 67 3.44 17.12 -29.35
CA THR A 67 4.11 18.16 -28.56
C THR A 67 5.23 17.61 -27.68
N LEU A 68 5.11 16.37 -27.18
CA LEU A 68 6.16 15.71 -26.41
C LEU A 68 7.38 15.35 -27.28
N ARG A 69 7.16 14.84 -28.50
CA ARG A 69 8.24 14.55 -29.46
C ARG A 69 9.02 15.80 -29.88
N ASP A 70 8.33 16.91 -30.08
CA ASP A 70 8.98 18.18 -30.42
C ASP A 70 9.77 18.73 -29.21
N GLY A 71 9.23 18.59 -28.01
CA GLY A 71 9.94 18.90 -26.76
C GLY A 71 11.23 18.07 -26.59
N VAL A 72 11.18 16.77 -26.88
CA VAL A 72 12.37 15.89 -26.86
C VAL A 72 13.44 16.36 -27.85
N LYS A 73 13.07 16.73 -29.08
CA LYS A 73 14.03 17.25 -30.06
C LYS A 73 14.68 18.56 -29.59
N ALA A 74 13.88 19.48 -29.05
CA ALA A 74 14.39 20.74 -28.51
C ALA A 74 15.36 20.49 -27.33
N LEU A 75 15.00 19.55 -26.45
CA LEU A 75 15.83 19.16 -25.30
C LEU A 75 17.14 18.50 -25.75
N GLN A 76 17.11 17.61 -26.75
CA GLN A 76 18.31 17.03 -27.36
C GLN A 76 19.24 18.10 -27.94
N GLN A 77 18.70 19.09 -28.66
CA GLN A 77 19.50 20.21 -29.18
C GLN A 77 20.08 21.08 -28.07
N ALA A 78 19.34 21.33 -26.99
CA ALA A 78 19.84 22.02 -25.82
C ALA A 78 21.02 21.26 -25.18
N LEU A 79 20.88 19.95 -24.98
CA LEU A 79 21.92 19.09 -24.40
C LEU A 79 23.14 18.90 -25.32
N GLN A 80 22.99 19.08 -26.64
CA GLN A 80 24.14 19.15 -27.54
C GLN A 80 24.98 20.41 -27.31
N ARG A 81 24.34 21.54 -26.99
CA ARG A 81 25.04 22.80 -26.69
C ARG A 81 25.61 22.81 -25.28
N ASP A 82 24.90 22.21 -24.33
CA ASP A 82 25.30 22.12 -22.93
C ASP A 82 25.15 20.68 -22.40
N PRO A 83 26.17 19.82 -22.65
CA PRO A 83 26.09 18.39 -22.31
C PRO A 83 26.35 18.08 -20.83
N GLN A 84 26.71 19.07 -20.00
CA GLN A 84 27.08 18.88 -18.60
C GLN A 84 25.89 18.99 -17.64
N ARG A 85 24.67 19.07 -18.18
CA ARG A 85 23.43 19.23 -17.41
C ARG A 85 22.78 17.90 -17.03
N ALA A 86 23.10 17.41 -15.84
CA ALA A 86 22.51 16.18 -15.30
C ALA A 86 20.97 16.20 -15.27
N ASP A 87 20.39 17.33 -14.84
CA ASP A 87 18.95 17.57 -14.77
C ASP A 87 18.28 17.48 -16.14
N GLY A 88 18.93 18.03 -17.18
CA GLY A 88 18.45 17.99 -18.55
C GLY A 88 18.50 16.57 -19.13
N TRP A 89 19.55 15.80 -18.85
CA TRP A 89 19.63 14.39 -19.25
C TRP A 89 18.56 13.53 -18.53
N ALA A 90 18.30 13.78 -17.25
CA ALA A 90 17.24 13.09 -16.51
C ALA A 90 15.84 13.43 -17.07
N LEU A 91 15.61 14.71 -17.41
CA LEU A 91 14.36 15.13 -18.06
C LEU A 91 14.18 14.44 -19.42
N LEU A 92 15.25 14.35 -20.22
CA LEU A 92 15.24 13.64 -21.49
C LEU A 92 14.89 12.16 -21.29
N GLY A 93 15.47 11.52 -20.27
CA GLY A 93 15.15 10.16 -19.87
C GLY A 93 13.67 9.96 -19.57
N ARG A 94 13.08 10.83 -18.73
CA ARG A 94 11.64 10.81 -18.42
C ARG A 94 10.78 11.02 -19.67
N SER A 95 11.09 12.02 -20.50
CA SER A 95 10.32 12.29 -21.72
C SER A 95 10.38 11.13 -22.71
N GLN A 96 11.52 10.45 -22.85
CA GLN A 96 11.64 9.27 -23.71
C GLN A 96 10.90 8.06 -23.14
N ALA A 97 10.92 7.88 -21.81
CA ALA A 97 10.15 6.83 -21.15
C ALA A 97 8.63 7.00 -21.37
N GLU A 98 8.13 8.24 -21.27
CA GLU A 98 6.73 8.59 -21.58
C GLU A 98 6.36 8.34 -23.05
N LEU A 99 7.32 8.52 -23.97
CA LEU A 99 7.15 8.17 -25.39
C LEU A 99 7.25 6.66 -25.67
N GLY A 100 7.61 5.84 -24.67
CA GLY A 100 7.81 4.40 -24.79
C GLY A 100 9.17 3.99 -25.36
N ASP A 101 10.06 4.95 -25.63
CA ASP A 101 11.43 4.66 -26.08
C ASP A 101 12.33 4.33 -24.87
N THR A 102 12.13 3.12 -24.36
CA THR A 102 12.82 2.60 -23.16
C THR A 102 14.34 2.58 -23.31
N ARG A 103 14.85 2.35 -24.53
CA ARG A 103 16.30 2.35 -24.80
C ARG A 103 16.87 3.76 -24.73
N ALA A 104 16.27 4.71 -25.45
CA ALA A 104 16.73 6.11 -25.39
C ALA A 104 16.60 6.68 -23.98
N ALA A 105 15.56 6.28 -23.23
CA ALA A 105 15.40 6.65 -21.84
C ALA A 105 16.56 6.16 -20.97
N ALA A 106 16.90 4.87 -21.05
CA ALA A 106 18.01 4.28 -20.30
C ALA A 106 19.36 4.95 -20.64
N GLU A 107 19.62 5.24 -21.91
CA GLU A 107 20.83 5.94 -22.36
C GLU A 107 20.91 7.36 -21.77
N ALA A 108 19.81 8.12 -21.81
CA ALA A 108 19.75 9.48 -21.25
C ALA A 108 19.94 9.48 -19.72
N PHE A 109 19.29 8.55 -19.01
CA PHE A 109 19.49 8.42 -17.57
C PHE A 109 20.91 7.97 -17.19
N ALA A 110 21.55 7.09 -17.97
CA ALA A 110 22.94 6.73 -17.74
C ALA A 110 23.88 7.95 -17.86
N ARG A 111 23.61 8.86 -18.79
CA ARG A 111 24.31 10.14 -18.89
C ARG A 111 24.04 11.04 -17.67
N ALA A 112 22.81 11.08 -17.19
CA ALA A 112 22.45 11.84 -15.99
C ALA A 112 23.22 11.32 -14.75
N VAL A 113 23.26 10.01 -14.54
CA VAL A 113 24.02 9.38 -13.44
C VAL A 113 25.51 9.68 -13.54
N ALA A 114 26.09 9.66 -14.74
CA ALA A 114 27.51 9.98 -14.92
C ALA A 114 27.86 11.43 -14.52
N LEU A 115 26.90 12.35 -14.60
CA LEU A 115 27.07 13.75 -14.24
C LEU A 115 26.67 14.06 -12.79
N ALA A 116 25.74 13.28 -12.22
CA ALA A 116 25.26 13.40 -10.86
C ALA A 116 25.22 12.00 -10.17
N PRO A 117 26.39 11.43 -9.83
CA PRO A 117 26.47 10.07 -9.27
C PRO A 117 25.91 9.98 -7.84
N ASP A 118 25.75 11.11 -7.16
CA ASP A 118 25.26 11.19 -5.78
C ASP A 118 23.80 11.66 -5.66
N ASP A 119 23.08 11.76 -6.80
CA ASP A 119 21.64 12.04 -6.79
C ASP A 119 20.86 10.71 -6.70
N ALA A 120 20.34 10.43 -5.50
CA ALA A 120 19.58 9.21 -5.22
C ALA A 120 18.34 9.06 -6.12
N GLY A 121 17.68 10.16 -6.49
CA GLY A 121 16.50 10.12 -7.36
C GLY A 121 16.87 9.71 -8.78
N VAL A 122 17.93 10.31 -9.33
CA VAL A 122 18.44 9.99 -10.67
C VAL A 122 18.93 8.54 -10.75
N LEU A 123 19.65 8.06 -9.72
CA LEU A 123 20.09 6.65 -9.63
C LEU A 123 18.92 5.66 -9.69
N VAL A 124 17.84 5.95 -8.96
CA VAL A 124 16.63 5.10 -8.94
C VAL A 124 15.91 5.10 -10.29
N GLU A 125 15.72 6.28 -10.90
CA GLU A 125 15.11 6.39 -12.22
C GLU A 125 15.96 5.70 -13.29
N ALA A 126 17.29 5.83 -13.22
CA ALA A 126 18.22 5.18 -14.14
C ALA A 126 18.20 3.66 -14.03
N ALA A 127 18.22 3.11 -12.81
CA ALA A 127 18.12 1.67 -12.60
C ALA A 127 16.81 1.10 -13.14
N GLN A 128 15.70 1.80 -12.91
CA GLN A 128 14.40 1.40 -13.42
C GLN A 128 14.32 1.50 -14.95
N ALA A 129 14.84 2.57 -15.55
CA ALA A 129 14.86 2.73 -17.00
C ALA A 129 15.73 1.66 -17.67
N ARG A 130 16.89 1.35 -17.07
CA ARG A 130 17.79 0.28 -17.53
C ARG A 130 17.11 -1.08 -17.51
N ALA A 131 16.44 -1.42 -16.42
CA ALA A 131 15.64 -2.65 -16.35
C ALA A 131 14.50 -2.65 -17.38
N GLN A 132 13.84 -1.51 -17.62
CA GLN A 132 12.80 -1.41 -18.64
C GLN A 132 13.33 -1.55 -20.08
N ALA A 133 14.58 -1.17 -20.35
CA ALA A 133 15.20 -1.34 -21.66
C ALA A 133 15.60 -2.81 -21.92
N ASP A 134 15.77 -3.61 -20.88
CA ASP A 134 16.03 -5.04 -20.99
C ASP A 134 14.78 -5.81 -21.49
N ALA A 135 15.00 -6.81 -22.33
CA ALA A 135 13.92 -7.62 -22.91
C ALA A 135 13.17 -8.44 -21.85
N GLY A 136 13.88 -8.91 -20.82
CA GLY A 136 13.33 -9.66 -19.70
C GLY A 136 12.89 -8.79 -18.52
N LYS A 137 13.00 -7.46 -18.64
CA LYS A 137 12.75 -6.50 -17.56
C LYS A 137 13.61 -6.76 -16.31
N GLN A 138 14.83 -7.22 -16.51
CA GLN A 138 15.73 -7.63 -15.43
C GLN A 138 16.62 -6.48 -14.95
N PHE A 139 16.88 -6.46 -13.64
CA PHE A 139 17.88 -5.57 -13.04
C PHE A 139 19.27 -6.21 -13.11
N ASP A 140 20.11 -5.70 -14.01
CA ASP A 140 21.51 -6.10 -14.12
C ASP A 140 22.41 -5.46 -13.04
N ASP A 141 23.71 -5.79 -13.06
CA ASP A 141 24.64 -5.45 -11.96
C ASP A 141 24.74 -3.94 -11.75
N THR A 142 24.81 -3.18 -12.85
CA THR A 142 24.83 -1.73 -12.80
C THR A 142 23.55 -1.17 -12.18
N ALA A 143 22.38 -1.69 -12.55
CA ALA A 143 21.12 -1.25 -11.94
C ALA A 143 21.07 -1.58 -10.45
N MET A 144 21.60 -2.73 -10.03
CA MET A 144 21.73 -3.09 -8.62
C MET A 144 22.63 -2.12 -7.84
N ASP A 145 23.80 -1.80 -8.39
CA ASP A 145 24.75 -0.88 -7.75
C ASP A 145 24.13 0.52 -7.56
N TRP A 146 23.43 1.03 -8.57
CA TRP A 146 22.71 2.30 -8.47
C TRP A 146 21.62 2.28 -7.40
N LEU A 147 20.83 1.20 -7.31
CA LEU A 147 19.80 1.07 -6.27
C LEU A 147 20.40 0.98 -4.86
N GLN A 148 21.52 0.26 -4.70
CA GLN A 148 22.23 0.18 -3.43
C GLN A 148 22.83 1.53 -3.03
N GLN A 149 23.45 2.25 -3.98
CA GLN A 149 24.00 3.58 -3.74
C GLN A 149 22.89 4.58 -3.40
N ALA A 150 21.78 4.58 -4.15
CA ALA A 150 20.63 5.43 -3.85
C ALA A 150 20.08 5.19 -2.43
N ARG A 151 20.00 3.93 -1.99
CA ARG A 151 19.58 3.58 -0.63
C ARG A 151 20.58 4.01 0.45
N ARG A 152 21.89 4.06 0.14
CA ARG A 152 22.90 4.61 1.06
C ARG A 152 22.78 6.13 1.20
N LEU A 153 22.56 6.82 0.09
CA LEU A 153 22.41 8.28 0.02
C LEU A 153 21.10 8.76 0.65
N ALA A 154 20.01 8.01 0.41
CA ALA A 154 18.70 8.27 0.95
C ALA A 154 18.11 6.96 1.54
N PRO A 155 18.44 6.63 2.81
CA PRO A 155 17.90 5.44 3.49
C PRO A 155 16.37 5.44 3.61
N ASP A 156 15.76 6.62 3.48
CA ASP A 156 14.32 6.84 3.55
C ASP A 156 13.63 6.80 2.18
N ALA A 157 14.39 6.62 1.10
CA ALA A 157 13.82 6.48 -0.24
C ALA A 157 13.11 5.13 -0.39
N GLU A 158 11.79 5.14 -0.17
CA GLU A 158 10.92 3.97 -0.29
C GLU A 158 11.04 3.30 -1.66
N ARG A 159 11.05 4.10 -2.74
CA ARG A 159 11.15 3.60 -4.12
C ARG A 159 12.47 2.85 -4.38
N ALA A 160 13.58 3.32 -3.82
CA ALA A 160 14.88 2.66 -3.98
C ALA A 160 14.87 1.27 -3.35
N SER A 161 14.39 1.17 -2.10
CA SER A 161 14.30 -0.10 -1.37
C SER A 161 13.26 -1.05 -1.99
N TRP A 162 12.14 -0.52 -2.49
CA TRP A 162 11.13 -1.30 -3.20
C TRP A 162 11.73 -1.98 -4.44
N LEU A 163 12.36 -1.20 -5.33
CA LEU A 163 12.99 -1.73 -6.55
C LEU A 163 14.18 -2.64 -6.25
N LEU A 164 14.95 -2.34 -5.19
CA LEU A 164 16.06 -3.20 -4.76
C LEU A 164 15.56 -4.59 -4.34
N GLY A 165 14.45 -4.68 -3.59
CA GLY A 165 13.85 -5.98 -3.25
C GLY A 165 13.34 -6.73 -4.48
N ILE A 166 12.78 -6.04 -5.47
CA ILE A 166 12.40 -6.67 -6.77
C ILE A 166 13.64 -7.23 -7.46
N ALA A 167 14.71 -6.44 -7.58
CA ALA A 167 15.97 -6.84 -8.20
C ALA A 167 16.60 -8.06 -7.50
N LEU A 168 16.59 -8.08 -6.16
CA LEU A 168 17.08 -9.19 -5.35
C LEU A 168 16.29 -10.48 -5.60
N ARG A 169 14.96 -10.41 -5.66
CA ARG A 169 14.11 -11.57 -5.99
C ARG A 169 14.36 -12.12 -7.39
N GLN A 170 14.51 -11.25 -8.39
CA GLN A 170 14.82 -11.69 -9.76
C GLN A 170 16.13 -12.51 -9.82
N ARG A 171 17.04 -12.29 -8.87
CA ARG A 171 18.32 -13.00 -8.75
C ARG A 171 18.30 -14.16 -7.76
N GLY A 172 17.13 -14.55 -7.27
CA GLY A 172 16.97 -15.63 -6.29
C GLY A 172 17.45 -15.28 -4.88
N ARG A 173 17.84 -14.02 -4.61
CA ARG A 173 18.28 -13.54 -3.29
C ARG A 173 17.06 -13.19 -2.43
N ASN A 174 16.19 -14.18 -2.22
CA ASN A 174 14.87 -13.98 -1.65
C ASN A 174 14.89 -13.55 -0.17
N ALA A 175 15.85 -14.07 0.61
CA ALA A 175 16.05 -13.68 2.02
C ALA A 175 16.34 -12.18 2.14
N GLU A 176 17.32 -11.70 1.36
CA GLU A 176 17.73 -10.30 1.38
C GLU A 176 16.62 -9.37 0.86
N ALA A 177 15.85 -9.82 -0.13
CA ALA A 177 14.68 -9.08 -0.60
C ALA A 177 13.64 -8.90 0.52
N ALA A 178 13.35 -9.97 1.27
CA ALA A 178 12.44 -9.93 2.41
C ALA A 178 12.91 -8.95 3.49
N ASP A 179 14.21 -8.92 3.79
CA ASP A 179 14.79 -8.00 4.78
C ASP A 179 14.69 -6.54 4.32
N VAL A 180 15.05 -6.26 3.05
CA VAL A 180 14.94 -4.91 2.48
C VAL A 180 13.50 -4.41 2.54
N TRP A 181 12.53 -5.22 2.12
CA TRP A 181 11.12 -4.84 2.17
C TRP A 181 10.55 -4.76 3.59
N SER A 182 11.01 -5.61 4.51
CA SER A 182 10.59 -5.55 5.92
C SER A 182 10.96 -4.20 6.55
N SER A 183 12.11 -3.63 6.18
CA SER A 183 12.54 -2.30 6.65
C SER A 183 11.64 -1.14 6.16
N LEU A 184 10.82 -1.36 5.12
CA LEU A 184 9.88 -0.36 4.61
C LEU A 184 8.54 -0.36 5.34
N LEU A 185 8.14 -1.49 5.93
CA LEU A 185 6.80 -1.64 6.53
C LEU A 185 6.39 -0.52 7.49
N PRO A 186 7.26 -0.01 8.40
CA PRO A 186 6.87 1.04 9.35
C PRO A 186 6.54 2.39 8.71
N ARG A 187 6.92 2.59 7.43
CA ARG A 187 6.78 3.86 6.70
C ARG A 187 5.60 3.86 5.74
N LEU A 188 5.03 2.68 5.49
CA LEU A 188 3.94 2.53 4.54
C LEU A 188 2.58 2.67 5.21
N GLU A 189 1.63 3.24 4.47
CA GLU A 189 0.21 3.23 4.85
C GLU A 189 -0.28 1.78 5.06
N PRO A 190 -1.23 1.54 5.99
CA PRO A 190 -1.62 0.18 6.39
C PRO A 190 -1.98 -0.77 5.22
N GLY A 191 -2.68 -0.27 4.19
CA GLY A 191 -3.02 -1.06 3.01
C GLY A 191 -1.80 -1.43 2.15
N ALA A 192 -0.85 -0.50 2.00
CA ALA A 192 0.40 -0.76 1.28
C ALA A 192 1.34 -1.68 2.08
N ALA A 193 1.38 -1.52 3.40
CA ALA A 193 2.11 -2.41 4.30
C ALA A 193 1.58 -3.85 4.23
N GLN A 194 0.26 -4.04 4.22
CA GLN A 194 -0.35 -5.37 4.09
C GLN A 194 -0.04 -6.03 2.74
N ALA A 195 -0.10 -5.28 1.64
CA ALA A 195 0.27 -5.78 0.33
C ALA A 195 1.75 -6.20 0.27
N LEU A 196 2.64 -5.41 0.89
CA LEU A 196 4.06 -5.73 0.95
C LEU A 196 4.38 -6.91 1.88
N GLN A 197 3.64 -7.07 2.98
CA GLN A 197 3.75 -8.23 3.87
C GLN A 197 3.50 -9.56 3.12
N ALA A 198 2.51 -9.60 2.23
CA ALA A 198 2.27 -10.78 1.39
C ALA A 198 3.47 -11.09 0.49
N GLN A 199 4.10 -10.08 -0.11
CA GLN A 199 5.30 -10.26 -0.94
C GLN A 199 6.53 -10.71 -0.12
N ILE A 200 6.68 -10.18 1.11
CA ILE A 200 7.72 -10.61 2.05
C ILE A 200 7.52 -12.08 2.45
N ALA A 201 6.29 -12.50 2.73
CA ALA A 201 5.98 -13.88 3.07
C ALA A 201 6.37 -14.85 1.94
N ILE A 202 5.99 -14.52 0.70
CA ILE A 202 6.35 -15.30 -0.50
C ILE A 202 7.88 -15.36 -0.66
N ALA A 203 8.58 -14.24 -0.45
CA ALA A 203 10.04 -14.21 -0.54
C ALA A 203 10.71 -15.07 0.55
N ARG A 204 10.22 -15.02 1.79
CA ARG A 204 10.72 -15.85 2.90
C ARG A 204 10.49 -17.34 2.67
N GLU A 205 9.32 -17.72 2.17
CA GLU A 205 9.02 -19.10 1.79
C GLU A 205 9.99 -19.58 0.70
N ALA A 206 10.18 -18.78 -0.36
CA ALA A 206 11.11 -19.10 -1.44
C ALA A 206 12.59 -19.14 -0.99
N ALA A 207 12.93 -18.52 0.13
CA ALA A 207 14.25 -18.59 0.74
C ALA A 207 14.45 -19.84 1.63
N GLY A 208 13.42 -20.68 1.82
CA GLY A 208 13.42 -21.73 2.84
C GLY A 208 13.43 -21.16 4.27
N GLN A 209 13.23 -19.85 4.41
CA GLN A 209 13.14 -19.11 5.66
C GLN A 209 11.66 -18.90 6.01
N ALA A 210 10.83 -19.93 5.85
CA ALA A 210 9.50 -19.97 6.46
C ALA A 210 9.66 -20.05 7.99
N VAL A 211 10.20 -19.00 8.58
CA VAL A 211 10.31 -18.79 10.01
C VAL A 211 9.12 -17.92 10.36
N ASP A 212 8.33 -18.43 11.30
CA ASP A 212 7.28 -17.74 12.04
C ASP A 212 7.61 -16.25 12.18
N ALA A 213 7.07 -15.43 11.28
CA ALA A 213 6.98 -14.01 11.59
C ALA A 213 6.01 -13.95 12.78
N PRO A 214 6.41 -13.39 13.93
CA PRO A 214 5.42 -13.05 14.93
C PRO A 214 4.47 -12.10 14.22
N ALA A 215 3.25 -12.57 13.99
CA ALA A 215 2.14 -11.70 13.66
C ALA A 215 2.25 -10.54 14.65
N ALA A 216 2.40 -9.32 14.13
CA ALA A 216 2.33 -8.13 14.96
C ALA A 216 1.11 -8.33 15.86
N GLU A 217 1.34 -8.36 17.18
CA GLU A 217 0.33 -8.66 18.18
C GLU A 217 -0.77 -7.60 18.07
N ALA A 218 -1.76 -7.85 17.21
CA ALA A 218 -3.10 -7.36 17.44
C ALA A 218 -3.47 -7.89 18.84
N PRO A 219 -4.00 -7.06 19.74
CA PRO A 219 -4.33 -7.48 21.09
C PRO A 219 -5.20 -8.72 21.00
N ALA A 220 -4.74 -9.82 21.61
CA ALA A 220 -5.51 -11.04 21.66
C ALA A 220 -6.83 -10.74 22.38
N LEU A 221 -7.95 -10.82 21.65
CA LEU A 221 -9.30 -10.61 22.17
C LEU A 221 -9.77 -11.78 23.02
N LEU A 222 -9.09 -12.92 22.89
CA LEU A 222 -9.39 -14.16 23.55
C LEU A 222 -8.09 -14.93 23.83
N GLN A 223 -7.89 -15.36 25.08
CA GLN A 223 -6.78 -16.23 25.46
C GLN A 223 -7.29 -17.67 25.63
N VAL A 224 -6.63 -18.63 24.97
CA VAL A 224 -7.04 -20.04 24.95
C VAL A 224 -5.90 -20.91 25.43
N ARG A 225 -6.08 -21.64 26.54
CA ARG A 225 -5.14 -22.65 27.01
C ARG A 225 -5.53 -24.02 26.49
N VAL A 226 -4.66 -24.61 25.68
CA VAL A 226 -4.87 -25.95 25.14
C VAL A 226 -4.09 -26.95 25.98
N GLN A 227 -4.81 -27.85 26.65
CA GLN A 227 -4.21 -28.95 27.41
C GLN A 227 -4.24 -30.22 26.57
N LEU A 228 -3.06 -30.80 26.32
CA LEU A 228 -2.98 -32.09 25.63
C LEU A 228 -3.44 -33.23 26.56
N PRO A 229 -4.10 -34.28 26.02
CA PRO A 229 -4.48 -35.43 26.83
C PRO A 229 -3.23 -36.16 27.33
N ALA A 230 -3.26 -36.64 28.58
CA ALA A 230 -2.11 -37.31 29.21
C ALA A 230 -1.67 -38.61 28.50
N SER A 231 -2.58 -39.22 27.72
CA SER A 231 -2.31 -40.39 26.88
C SER A 231 -1.56 -40.06 25.58
N LEU A 232 -1.46 -38.78 25.21
CA LEU A 232 -0.85 -38.36 23.95
C LEU A 232 0.68 -38.30 24.09
N LYS A 233 1.35 -39.23 23.42
CA LYS A 233 2.80 -39.22 23.24
C LYS A 233 3.13 -38.49 21.95
N GLN A 234 3.75 -37.31 22.05
CA GLN A 234 4.07 -36.50 20.88
C GLN A 234 4.98 -37.21 19.85
N ALA A 235 5.82 -38.15 20.31
CA ALA A 235 6.69 -38.96 19.44
C ALA A 235 5.93 -39.90 18.49
N ASP A 236 4.68 -40.25 18.79
CA ASP A 236 3.84 -41.14 17.96
C ASP A 236 3.15 -40.38 16.81
N TRP A 237 3.39 -39.06 16.72
CA TRP A 237 2.80 -38.16 15.74
C TRP A 237 3.86 -37.67 14.74
N PRO A 238 3.51 -37.57 13.43
CA PRO A 238 4.43 -37.06 12.42
C PRO A 238 4.94 -35.65 12.73
N ALA A 239 6.15 -35.31 12.27
CA ALA A 239 6.68 -33.94 12.38
C ALA A 239 5.82 -32.89 11.66
N SER A 240 4.98 -33.31 10.70
CA SER A 240 4.00 -32.47 10.01
C SER A 240 2.75 -32.16 10.84
N THR A 241 2.64 -32.67 12.07
CA THR A 241 1.45 -32.50 12.92
C THR A 241 1.30 -31.06 13.37
N GLN A 242 0.10 -30.51 13.17
CA GLN A 242 -0.24 -29.14 13.52
C GLN A 242 -1.44 -29.09 14.47
N VAL A 243 -1.39 -28.21 15.46
CA VAL A 243 -2.50 -27.88 16.35
C VAL A 243 -3.17 -26.61 15.81
N PHE A 244 -4.44 -26.74 15.46
CA PHE A 244 -5.29 -25.64 15.02
C PHE A 244 -6.18 -25.20 16.17
N VAL A 245 -6.02 -23.96 16.62
CA VAL A 245 -6.94 -23.31 17.56
C VAL A 245 -7.90 -22.45 16.74
N LEU A 246 -9.19 -22.77 16.84
CA LEU A 246 -10.23 -22.29 15.93
C LEU A 246 -11.33 -21.62 16.75
N ALA A 247 -11.76 -20.44 16.32
CA ALA A 247 -13.00 -19.82 16.77
C ALA A 247 -14.00 -19.78 15.61
N ARG A 248 -15.26 -20.13 15.85
CA ARG A 248 -16.35 -20.10 14.86
C ARG A 248 -17.56 -19.33 15.40
N ALA A 249 -18.37 -18.79 14.51
CA ALA A 249 -19.63 -18.18 14.90
C ALA A 249 -20.61 -19.23 15.47
N VAL A 250 -21.30 -18.91 16.56
CA VAL A 250 -22.30 -19.80 17.18
C VAL A 250 -23.45 -20.03 16.20
N GLY A 251 -23.75 -21.30 15.90
CA GLY A 251 -24.84 -21.65 14.95
C GLY A 251 -24.61 -21.24 13.49
N GLY A 252 -23.40 -20.77 13.16
CA GLY A 252 -23.01 -20.39 11.80
C GLY A 252 -22.48 -21.54 10.95
N PRO A 253 -22.05 -21.26 9.69
CA PRO A 253 -21.38 -22.24 8.85
C PRO A 253 -20.07 -22.75 9.51
N PRO A 254 -19.57 -23.94 9.13
CA PRO A 254 -18.42 -24.59 9.78
C PRO A 254 -17.07 -23.87 9.59
N MET A 255 -17.08 -22.72 8.90
CA MET A 255 -15.89 -21.93 8.59
C MET A 255 -15.47 -21.13 9.84
N PRO A 256 -14.17 -21.16 10.21
CA PRO A 256 -13.69 -20.40 11.36
C PRO A 256 -13.65 -18.90 11.06
N VAL A 257 -13.97 -18.10 12.09
CA VAL A 257 -13.85 -16.63 12.07
C VAL A 257 -12.46 -16.17 12.51
N ALA A 258 -11.74 -17.01 13.25
CA ALA A 258 -10.32 -16.88 13.56
C ALA A 258 -9.67 -18.27 13.64
N ALA A 259 -8.46 -18.41 13.10
CA ALA A 259 -7.74 -19.67 13.08
C ALA A 259 -6.23 -19.46 13.26
N ARG A 260 -5.66 -20.13 14.25
CA ARG A 260 -4.20 -20.13 14.49
C ARG A 260 -3.63 -21.53 14.39
N ARG A 261 -2.53 -21.67 13.65
CA ARG A 261 -1.82 -22.94 13.41
C ARG A 261 -0.50 -22.94 14.15
N LEU A 262 -0.25 -23.95 14.98
CA LEU A 262 0.93 -24.07 15.83
C LEU A 262 1.48 -25.50 15.82
N PRO A 263 2.80 -25.72 15.94
CA PRO A 263 3.37 -27.07 16.01
C PRO A 263 2.99 -27.78 17.32
N LEU A 264 2.77 -29.09 17.26
CA LEU A 264 2.42 -29.91 18.44
C LEU A 264 3.47 -29.83 19.57
N ALA A 265 4.75 -29.69 19.22
CA ALA A 265 5.87 -29.62 20.16
C ALA A 265 5.80 -28.41 21.12
N GLY A 266 5.04 -27.37 20.78
CA GLY A 266 4.90 -26.17 21.60
C GLY A 266 3.87 -26.28 22.72
N PHE A 267 3.15 -27.40 22.85
CA PHE A 267 2.06 -27.56 23.80
C PHE A 267 2.42 -28.44 25.01
N PRO A 268 1.80 -28.21 26.19
CA PRO A 268 0.68 -27.30 26.47
C PRO A 268 1.07 -25.81 26.47
N ALA A 269 0.21 -24.96 25.90
CA ALA A 269 0.46 -23.53 25.77
C ALA A 269 -0.84 -22.71 25.86
N THR A 270 -0.69 -21.42 26.17
CA THR A 270 -1.75 -20.42 26.05
C THR A 270 -1.56 -19.65 24.74
N VAL A 271 -2.63 -19.56 23.97
CA VAL A 271 -2.67 -19.04 22.61
C VAL A 271 -3.68 -17.91 22.55
N GLY A 272 -3.24 -16.72 22.16
CA GLY A 272 -4.15 -15.61 21.88
C GLY A 272 -4.86 -15.78 20.52
N LEU A 273 -6.09 -15.33 20.40
CA LEU A 273 -6.80 -15.16 19.13
C LEU A 273 -7.28 -13.70 19.03
N GLY A 274 -7.10 -13.10 17.86
CA GLY A 274 -7.55 -11.74 17.56
C GLY A 274 -7.97 -11.57 16.10
N ASP A 275 -8.25 -10.33 15.70
CA ASP A 275 -8.75 -10.02 14.35
C ASP A 275 -7.76 -10.36 13.24
N GLY A 276 -6.46 -10.30 13.55
CA GLY A 276 -5.39 -10.68 12.61
C GLY A 276 -5.35 -12.18 12.29
N ASP A 277 -6.03 -13.02 13.08
CA ASP A 277 -6.14 -14.46 12.84
C ASP A 277 -7.35 -14.82 11.96
N SER A 278 -8.09 -13.83 11.46
CA SER A 278 -9.29 -14.08 10.65
C SER A 278 -8.92 -14.48 9.22
N PRO A 279 -9.43 -15.63 8.72
CA PRO A 279 -9.30 -16.00 7.31
C PRO A 279 -10.19 -15.15 6.38
N MET A 280 -11.11 -14.34 6.93
CA MET A 280 -12.01 -13.47 6.18
C MET A 280 -11.99 -12.04 6.75
N PRO A 281 -11.29 -11.09 6.11
CA PRO A 281 -11.15 -9.72 6.62
C PRO A 281 -12.46 -8.96 6.85
N THR A 282 -13.57 -9.39 6.23
CA THR A 282 -14.89 -8.76 6.34
C THR A 282 -15.71 -9.23 7.56
N ALA A 283 -15.27 -10.28 8.26
CA ALA A 283 -15.94 -10.82 9.45
C ALA A 283 -14.89 -11.18 10.52
N PRO A 284 -14.26 -10.16 11.15
CA PRO A 284 -13.22 -10.37 12.15
C PRO A 284 -13.80 -10.91 13.46
N LEU A 285 -12.94 -11.44 14.34
CA LEU A 285 -13.33 -12.00 15.63
C LEU A 285 -14.09 -10.99 16.50
N SER A 286 -13.65 -9.72 16.49
CA SER A 286 -14.28 -8.60 17.21
C SER A 286 -15.71 -8.27 16.77
N ALA A 287 -16.13 -8.71 15.58
CA ALA A 287 -17.49 -8.51 15.09
C ALA A 287 -18.51 -9.49 15.71
N HIS A 288 -18.04 -10.50 16.43
CA HIS A 288 -18.90 -11.53 17.04
C HIS A 288 -19.03 -11.31 18.55
N ALA A 289 -20.26 -11.25 19.05
CA ALA A 289 -20.53 -11.18 20.48
C ALA A 289 -20.25 -12.50 21.19
N GLU A 290 -20.47 -13.63 20.50
CA GLU A 290 -20.19 -14.97 21.00
C GLU A 290 -19.54 -15.84 19.93
N VAL A 291 -18.64 -16.71 20.36
CA VAL A 291 -17.95 -17.68 19.50
C VAL A 291 -17.87 -19.05 20.17
N GLU A 292 -17.80 -20.08 19.34
CA GLU A 292 -17.46 -21.44 19.73
C GLU A 292 -15.97 -21.68 19.45
N VAL A 293 -15.23 -22.03 20.49
CA VAL A 293 -13.78 -22.20 20.45
C VAL A 293 -13.45 -23.68 20.62
N LEU A 294 -12.56 -24.18 19.77
CA LEU A 294 -12.10 -25.56 19.82
C LEU A 294 -10.65 -25.67 19.34
N ALA A 295 -9.97 -26.73 19.77
CA ALA A 295 -8.63 -27.09 19.33
C ALA A 295 -8.70 -28.42 18.57
N ARG A 296 -7.94 -28.52 17.49
CA ARG A 296 -7.80 -29.75 16.71
C ARG A 296 -6.34 -30.06 16.46
N ILE A 297 -5.93 -31.28 16.79
CA ILE A 297 -4.61 -31.81 16.46
C ILE A 297 -4.75 -32.54 15.13
N SER A 298 -4.19 -31.97 14.07
CA SER A 298 -4.22 -32.56 12.74
C SER A 298 -2.98 -33.38 12.47
N ARG A 299 -3.17 -34.68 12.24
CA ARG A 299 -2.06 -35.61 11.95
C ARG A 299 -1.40 -35.34 10.60
N SER A 300 -2.20 -34.91 9.62
CA SER A 300 -1.76 -34.57 8.27
C SER A 300 -1.18 -33.16 8.15
N GLY A 301 -1.39 -32.31 9.16
CA GLY A 301 -1.01 -30.89 9.15
C GLY A 301 -1.96 -30.01 8.32
N SER A 302 -3.05 -30.57 7.80
CA SER A 302 -4.02 -29.84 6.98
C SER A 302 -5.10 -29.16 7.83
N ALA A 303 -5.60 -28.02 7.37
CA ALA A 303 -6.71 -27.32 8.03
C ALA A 303 -8.07 -28.03 7.82
N ASN A 304 -8.16 -29.00 6.91
CA ASN A 304 -9.37 -29.80 6.72
C ASN A 304 -9.38 -30.98 7.69
N ARG A 305 -10.58 -31.33 8.19
CA ARG A 305 -10.73 -32.49 9.08
C ARG A 305 -10.34 -33.75 8.30
N SER A 306 -9.44 -34.53 8.87
CA SER A 306 -8.97 -35.80 8.34
C SER A 306 -9.17 -36.92 9.34
N ASP A 307 -9.19 -38.16 8.86
CA ASP A 307 -9.21 -39.33 9.74
C ASP A 307 -7.93 -39.39 10.58
N GLY A 308 -8.08 -39.58 11.89
CA GLY A 308 -6.97 -39.58 12.85
C GLY A 308 -6.68 -38.22 13.52
N ASP A 309 -7.46 -37.18 13.20
CA ASP A 309 -7.42 -35.92 13.94
C ASP A 309 -8.08 -36.06 15.32
N LEU A 310 -7.47 -35.47 16.36
CA LEU A 310 -8.09 -35.34 17.67
C LEU A 310 -8.69 -33.94 17.81
N GLN A 311 -9.87 -33.84 18.41
CA GLN A 311 -10.56 -32.57 18.63
C GLN A 311 -10.92 -32.41 20.10
N SER A 312 -10.76 -31.19 20.62
CA SER A 312 -11.23 -30.83 21.95
C SER A 312 -12.76 -30.74 22.00
N GLU A 313 -13.26 -30.66 23.23
CA GLU A 313 -14.60 -30.14 23.46
C GLU A 313 -14.73 -28.71 22.91
N VAL A 314 -15.95 -28.37 22.49
CA VAL A 314 -16.28 -27.04 21.98
C VAL A 314 -16.77 -26.20 23.15
N VAL A 315 -16.10 -25.07 23.40
CA VAL A 315 -16.45 -24.15 24.49
C VAL A 315 -17.04 -22.88 23.91
N ARG A 316 -18.20 -22.45 24.42
CA ARG A 316 -18.83 -21.18 24.05
C ARG A 316 -18.27 -20.05 24.90
N VAL A 317 -17.93 -18.95 24.25
CA VAL A 317 -17.27 -17.80 24.88
C VAL A 317 -17.89 -16.51 24.37
N THR A 318 -18.22 -15.62 25.28
CA THR A 318 -18.67 -14.25 24.99
C THR A 318 -17.45 -13.32 24.89
N LEU A 319 -17.39 -12.47 23.87
CA LEU A 319 -16.28 -11.55 23.60
C LEU A 319 -16.64 -10.09 23.96
N PRO A 320 -15.67 -9.26 24.40
CA PRO A 320 -14.29 -9.63 24.74
C PRO A 320 -14.22 -10.52 26.00
N HIS A 321 -13.22 -11.39 26.05
CA HIS A 321 -13.03 -12.30 27.18
C HIS A 321 -11.67 -12.08 27.84
N ASP A 322 -11.68 -11.51 29.06
CA ASP A 322 -10.45 -11.20 29.81
C ASP A 322 -9.82 -12.44 30.47
N GLY A 323 -10.54 -13.56 30.52
CA GLY A 323 -10.11 -14.83 31.09
C GLY A 323 -9.34 -15.73 30.12
N VAL A 324 -8.84 -16.85 30.65
CA VAL A 324 -8.23 -17.91 29.84
C VAL A 324 -9.23 -19.04 29.68
N VAL A 325 -9.60 -19.35 28.44
CA VAL A 325 -10.50 -20.45 28.10
C VAL A 325 -9.71 -21.75 28.02
N GLU A 326 -10.06 -22.74 28.85
CA GLU A 326 -9.42 -24.05 28.82
C GLU A 326 -10.09 -24.97 27.81
N LEU A 327 -9.31 -25.51 26.88
CA LEU A 327 -9.74 -26.55 25.96
C LEU A 327 -9.13 -27.88 26.37
N ARG A 328 -10.01 -28.87 26.59
CA ARG A 328 -9.64 -30.24 26.98
C ARG A 328 -10.03 -31.21 25.88
N PHE A 329 -9.14 -32.15 25.61
CA PHE A 329 -9.44 -33.27 24.74
C PHE A 329 -10.10 -34.39 25.54
N PRO A 330 -11.07 -35.10 24.95
CA PRO A 330 -11.69 -36.27 25.57
C PRO A 330 -10.70 -37.43 25.76
#